data_AF-A0A3D1TCK2-F1
#
_entry.id   AF-A0A3D1TCK2-F1
#
_cell.length_a   1.000
_cell.length_b   1.000
_cell.length_c   1.000
_cell.angle_alpha   90.00
_cell.angle_beta   90.00
_cell.angle_gamma   90.00
#
_symmetry.space_group_name_H-M   'P 1'
#
loop_
_entity.id
_entity.type
_entity.pdbx_description
1 polymer ?
#
loop_
_entity_poly.entity_id
_entity_poly.type
_entity_poly.pdbx_seq_one_letter_code
_entity_poly.pdbx_strand_id
1 'polypeptide(L)'
;GSLLKPVDLGSAGGAEVASSLMPGAAGGGAIRIICDGLLTLHGRISANGTNSDQYYNGSGSGGSLWVTAGSLAGDGYFQADGGRDAFNGPGGEGGGGRIAVYSDDWSGFHGLSTSTAHGGQADEPGDWGTICFLSADGLWLSVFDRFRLESGEHVRFQRVFFGDVSQGVQHGGSILEATGEMRLEAGSRLEMECSEPQPTIRR
;
A
#
# COMPACT_ATOMS: atom_id res chain seq x y z
N GLY A 1 1.16 5.20 8.55
CA GLY A 1 2.35 5.87 8.01
C GLY A 1 2.04 6.95 7.02
N SER A 2 3.05 7.54 6.39
CA SER A 2 2.88 8.59 5.36
C SER A 2 2.69 7.97 3.98
N LEU A 3 1.75 8.47 3.18
CA LEU A 3 1.56 8.02 1.78
C LEU A 3 2.75 8.38 0.89
N LEU A 4 3.31 9.57 1.09
CA LEU A 4 4.28 10.17 0.18
C LEU A 4 5.72 9.97 0.66
N LYS A 5 5.92 9.77 1.96
CA LYS A 5 7.23 9.55 2.57
C LYS A 5 7.17 8.38 3.55
N PRO A 6 6.82 7.17 3.07
CA PRO A 6 6.64 6.02 3.94
C PRO A 6 7.98 5.59 4.55
N VAL A 7 8.05 5.60 5.87
CA VAL A 7 9.24 5.18 6.65
C VAL A 7 8.90 4.22 7.79
N ASP A 8 7.61 3.97 8.00
CA ASP A 8 7.15 3.17 9.12
C ASP A 8 7.33 1.69 8.81
N LEU A 9 7.75 0.93 9.82
CA LEU A 9 7.74 -0.53 9.77
C LEU A 9 6.30 -1.03 9.77
N GLY A 10 6.09 -2.20 9.20
CA GLY A 10 4.86 -2.95 9.38
C GLY A 10 4.72 -3.42 10.83
N SER A 11 3.49 -3.50 11.31
CA SER A 11 3.18 -3.99 12.65
C SER A 11 3.21 -5.51 12.70
N ALA A 12 3.62 -6.06 13.84
CA ALA A 12 3.46 -7.48 14.10
C ALA A 12 1.97 -7.82 14.27
N GLY A 13 1.59 -9.04 13.91
CA GLY A 13 0.25 -9.57 14.14
C GLY A 13 -0.06 -9.80 15.62
N GLY A 14 -1.33 -9.98 15.94
CA GLY A 14 -1.79 -10.31 17.29
C GLY A 14 -1.27 -11.68 17.75
N ALA A 15 -1.01 -11.83 19.04
CA ALA A 15 -0.64 -13.12 19.64
C ALA A 15 -1.79 -13.64 20.52
N GLU A 16 -2.08 -14.93 20.45
CA GLU A 16 -3.10 -15.60 21.29
C GLU A 16 -2.83 -15.43 22.78
N VAL A 17 -1.56 -15.56 23.15
CA VAL A 17 -1.07 -15.46 24.52
C VAL A 17 -0.10 -14.30 24.61
N ALA A 18 -0.20 -13.50 25.68
CA ALA A 18 0.77 -12.48 26.04
C ALA A 18 2.10 -13.09 26.54
N SER A 19 2.58 -14.13 25.85
CA SER A 19 3.82 -14.84 26.13
C SER A 19 4.74 -14.73 24.92
N SER A 20 6.04 -14.61 25.16
CA SER A 20 7.07 -14.58 24.11
C SER A 20 7.29 -15.94 23.42
N LEU A 21 6.54 -16.98 23.81
CA LEU A 21 6.69 -18.33 23.28
C LEU A 21 5.93 -18.51 21.95
N MET A 22 4.93 -17.68 21.68
CA MET A 22 4.10 -17.72 20.47
C MET A 22 3.79 -16.31 19.97
N PRO A 23 4.81 -15.52 19.58
CA PRO A 23 4.59 -14.16 19.07
C PRO A 23 3.78 -14.21 17.77
N GLY A 24 2.99 -13.16 17.51
CA GLY A 24 2.37 -12.94 16.22
C GLY A 24 3.43 -12.74 15.12
N ALA A 25 3.02 -12.93 13.86
CA ALA A 25 3.95 -12.86 12.75
C ALA A 25 4.54 -11.44 12.62
N ALA A 26 5.80 -11.34 12.22
CA ALA A 26 6.50 -10.07 12.07
C ALA A 26 5.92 -9.24 10.91
N GLY A 27 5.78 -7.93 11.12
CA GLY A 27 5.47 -6.97 10.07
C GLY A 27 6.64 -6.74 9.11
N GLY A 28 6.34 -6.11 7.98
CA GLY A 28 7.32 -5.79 6.94
C GLY A 28 8.32 -4.72 7.34
N GLY A 29 9.48 -4.70 6.67
CA GLY A 29 10.51 -3.68 6.89
C GLY A 29 10.18 -2.32 6.26
N ALA A 30 11.09 -1.35 6.42
CA ALA A 30 11.07 -0.09 5.69
C ALA A 30 12.33 0.02 4.83
N ILE A 31 12.16 0.21 3.52
CA ILE A 31 13.26 0.29 2.56
C ILE A 31 13.24 1.66 1.88
N ARG A 32 14.38 2.36 1.94
CA ARG A 32 14.64 3.60 1.21
C ARG A 32 15.66 3.35 0.11
N ILE A 33 15.33 3.68 -1.14
CA ILE A 33 16.23 3.58 -2.29
C ILE A 33 16.38 4.96 -2.94
N ILE A 34 17.61 5.39 -3.13
CA ILE A 34 17.96 6.65 -3.81
C ILE A 34 18.90 6.29 -4.96
N CYS A 35 18.48 6.57 -6.18
CA CYS A 35 19.23 6.37 -7.40
C CYS A 35 19.09 7.62 -8.26
N ASP A 36 20.16 8.40 -8.44
CA ASP A 36 20.05 9.66 -9.19
C ASP A 36 19.85 9.45 -10.70
N GLY A 37 20.13 8.24 -11.20
CA GLY A 37 20.02 7.87 -12.61
C GLY A 37 18.98 6.78 -12.86
N LEU A 38 19.33 5.82 -13.71
CA LEU A 38 18.46 4.70 -14.06
C LEU A 38 18.47 3.64 -12.97
N LEU A 39 17.30 3.33 -12.41
CA LEU A 39 17.04 2.12 -11.63
C LEU A 39 16.47 1.05 -12.57
N THR A 40 17.26 0.02 -12.89
CA THR A 40 16.76 -1.16 -13.61
C THR A 40 16.38 -2.25 -12.63
N LEU A 41 15.09 -2.56 -12.55
CA LEU A 41 14.54 -3.60 -11.67
C LEU A 41 14.06 -4.79 -12.50
N HIS A 42 14.79 -5.91 -12.45
CA HIS A 42 14.35 -7.18 -13.03
C HIS A 42 13.74 -8.14 -12.00
N GLY A 43 14.03 -7.91 -10.72
CA GLY A 43 13.58 -8.75 -9.62
C GLY A 43 12.48 -8.11 -8.79
N ARG A 44 12.38 -8.54 -7.54
CA ARG A 44 11.43 -8.00 -6.58
C ARG A 44 12.13 -7.20 -5.50
N ILE A 45 11.62 -6.01 -5.21
CA ILE A 45 11.92 -5.27 -3.97
C ILE A 45 10.70 -5.39 -3.07
N SER A 46 10.87 -6.00 -1.89
CA SER A 46 9.75 -6.34 -1.02
C SER A 46 9.95 -5.87 0.42
N ALA A 47 8.89 -5.27 0.96
CA ALA A 47 8.68 -4.96 2.38
C ALA A 47 7.45 -5.70 2.91
N ASN A 48 7.23 -6.95 2.50
CA ASN A 48 6.05 -7.70 2.91
C ASN A 48 6.07 -8.05 4.40
N GLY A 49 4.88 -8.09 5.00
CA GLY A 49 4.66 -8.76 6.28
C GLY A 49 4.80 -10.27 6.15
N THR A 50 5.05 -10.92 7.29
CA THR A 50 5.17 -12.38 7.34
C THR A 50 3.82 -13.02 7.65
N ASN A 51 3.63 -14.20 7.07
CA ASN A 51 2.46 -15.04 7.33
C ASN A 51 2.51 -15.60 8.74
N SER A 52 1.35 -15.76 9.36
CA SER A 52 1.19 -16.59 10.55
C SER A 52 1.00 -18.05 10.16
N ASP A 53 1.69 -18.96 10.83
CA ASP A 53 1.53 -20.40 10.70
C ASP A 53 0.82 -21.03 11.93
N GLN A 54 0.25 -20.19 12.80
CA GLN A 54 -0.39 -20.64 14.04
C GLN A 54 -1.88 -20.31 14.06
N TYR A 55 -2.66 -21.18 14.69
CA TYR A 55 -4.13 -21.14 14.62
C TYR A 55 -4.76 -19.85 15.16
N TYR A 56 -4.17 -19.23 16.19
CA TYR A 56 -4.75 -18.05 16.85
C TYR A 56 -3.92 -16.77 16.70
N ASN A 57 -2.78 -16.83 15.99
CA ASN A 57 -1.91 -15.68 15.84
C ASN A 57 -2.20 -14.98 14.52
N GLY A 58 -2.23 -13.65 14.56
CA GLY A 58 -2.38 -12.84 13.37
C GLY A 58 -1.09 -12.70 12.58
N SER A 59 -1.26 -12.36 11.31
CA SER A 59 -0.22 -12.07 10.35
C SER A 59 0.31 -10.64 10.45
N GLY A 60 1.56 -10.43 10.02
CA GLY A 60 2.20 -9.12 10.06
C GLY A 60 1.73 -8.21 8.92
N SER A 61 1.61 -6.91 9.17
CA SER A 61 1.26 -5.97 8.10
C SER A 61 2.43 -5.74 7.13
N GLY A 62 2.14 -5.34 5.91
CA GLY A 62 3.13 -4.79 4.98
C GLY A 62 3.82 -3.56 5.55
N GLY A 63 5.05 -3.32 5.10
CA GLY A 63 5.90 -2.22 5.53
C GLY A 63 5.94 -1.07 4.53
N SER A 64 7.10 -0.41 4.44
CA SER A 64 7.27 0.80 3.63
C SER A 64 8.31 0.62 2.53
N LEU A 65 7.99 1.03 1.31
CA LEU A 65 8.97 1.21 0.23
C LEU A 65 8.96 2.67 -0.22
N TRP A 66 10.12 3.33 -0.15
CA TRP A 66 10.30 4.69 -0.64
C TRP A 66 11.46 4.76 -1.63
N VAL A 67 11.13 4.94 -2.90
CA VAL A 67 12.09 4.92 -4.01
C VAL A 67 12.17 6.29 -4.64
N THR A 68 13.38 6.76 -4.91
CA THR A 68 13.66 7.91 -5.78
C THR A 68 14.64 7.44 -6.84
N ALA A 69 14.23 7.53 -8.09
CA ALA A 69 15.01 7.18 -9.27
C ALA A 69 14.97 8.37 -10.26
N GLY A 70 16.02 8.59 -11.05
CA GLY A 70 15.94 9.51 -12.18
C GLY A 70 15.04 8.94 -13.28
N SER A 71 15.24 7.67 -13.60
CA SER A 71 14.35 6.88 -14.45
C SER A 71 14.22 5.43 -13.96
N LEU A 72 13.14 4.76 -14.32
CA LEU A 72 12.83 3.39 -13.93
C LEU A 72 12.66 2.51 -15.18
N ALA A 73 13.29 1.33 -15.18
CA ALA A 73 13.12 0.36 -16.25
C ALA A 73 13.14 -1.09 -15.76
N GLY A 74 12.73 -2.01 -16.62
CA GLY A 74 12.75 -3.46 -16.38
C GLY A 74 11.37 -4.05 -16.09
N ASP A 75 11.37 -5.36 -15.84
CA ASP A 75 10.15 -6.18 -15.75
C ASP A 75 9.87 -6.70 -14.32
N GLY A 76 10.64 -6.22 -13.35
CA GLY A 76 10.47 -6.53 -11.94
C GLY A 76 9.35 -5.71 -11.29
N TYR A 77 9.18 -5.79 -9.96
CA TYR A 77 8.07 -5.13 -9.26
C TYR A 77 8.37 -4.81 -7.79
N PHE A 78 7.59 -3.89 -7.24
CA PHE A 78 7.61 -3.50 -5.83
C PHE A 78 6.48 -4.19 -5.07
N GLN A 79 6.75 -4.66 -3.85
CA GLN A 79 5.77 -5.38 -3.05
C GLN A 79 5.80 -4.94 -1.58
N ALA A 80 4.66 -4.62 -1.01
CA ALA A 80 4.52 -4.30 0.42
C ALA A 80 3.23 -4.94 0.95
N ASP A 81 3.02 -6.22 0.64
CA ASP A 81 1.79 -6.91 1.02
C ASP A 81 1.82 -7.31 2.49
N GLY A 82 0.64 -7.35 3.11
CA GLY A 82 0.42 -7.99 4.39
C GLY A 82 0.63 -9.50 4.32
N GLY A 83 1.02 -10.08 5.44
CA GLY A 83 1.03 -11.52 5.62
C GLY A 83 -0.38 -12.08 5.67
N ARG A 84 -0.50 -13.37 5.35
CA ARG A 84 -1.74 -14.14 5.42
C ARG A 84 -1.66 -15.28 6.41
N ASP A 85 -2.78 -15.66 6.98
CA ASP A 85 -2.81 -16.83 7.85
C ASP A 85 -2.76 -18.12 7.02
N ALA A 86 -1.87 -19.03 7.41
CA ALA A 86 -1.71 -20.32 6.75
C ALA A 86 -2.65 -21.40 7.32
N PHE A 87 -3.31 -21.13 8.45
CA PHE A 87 -4.27 -21.99 9.10
C PHE A 87 -5.67 -21.36 9.02
N ASN A 88 -6.72 -22.17 8.82
CA ASN A 88 -8.13 -21.73 8.90
C ASN A 88 -8.55 -21.46 10.36
N GLY A 89 -7.78 -20.64 11.07
CA GLY A 89 -8.02 -20.21 12.44
C GLY A 89 -8.40 -18.73 12.51
N PRO A 90 -8.83 -18.23 13.69
CA PRO A 90 -9.34 -16.88 13.84
C PRO A 90 -8.25 -15.80 13.96
N GLY A 91 -7.02 -16.07 13.51
CA GLY A 91 -5.99 -15.05 13.46
C GLY A 91 -6.37 -13.94 12.47
N GLY A 92 -5.93 -12.73 12.75
CA GLY A 92 -6.19 -11.58 11.88
C GLY A 92 -5.17 -11.49 10.74
N GLU A 93 -5.64 -11.13 9.55
CA GLU A 93 -4.78 -10.91 8.38
C GLU A 93 -3.94 -9.63 8.51
N GLY A 94 -2.78 -9.60 7.85
CA GLY A 94 -1.94 -8.41 7.81
C GLY A 94 -2.50 -7.36 6.86
N GLY A 95 -2.58 -6.10 7.28
CA GLY A 95 -2.88 -5.00 6.34
C GLY A 95 -1.75 -4.77 5.33
N GLY A 96 -2.06 -4.22 4.16
CA GLY A 96 -1.09 -3.81 3.15
C GLY A 96 -0.25 -2.61 3.57
N GLY A 97 0.91 -2.48 2.97
CA GLY A 97 1.91 -1.46 3.26
C GLY A 97 1.77 -0.18 2.43
N ARG A 98 2.84 0.62 2.39
CA ARG A 98 2.89 1.86 1.60
C ARG A 98 4.09 1.87 0.66
N ILE A 99 3.83 2.10 -0.62
CA ILE A 99 4.86 2.21 -1.66
C ILE A 99 4.78 3.59 -2.30
N ALA A 100 5.87 4.33 -2.28
CA ALA A 100 6.02 5.60 -2.97
C ALA A 100 7.25 5.57 -3.87
N VAL A 101 7.04 5.68 -5.18
CA VAL A 101 8.09 5.68 -6.21
C VAL A 101 8.12 7.04 -6.88
N TYR A 102 9.22 7.77 -6.74
CA TYR A 102 9.47 9.06 -7.38
C TYR A 102 10.40 8.86 -8.58
N SER A 103 9.96 9.24 -9.78
CA SER A 103 10.76 9.22 -11.00
C SER A 103 10.18 10.17 -12.04
N ASP A 104 10.98 10.71 -12.95
CA ASP A 104 10.46 11.53 -14.06
C ASP A 104 10.14 10.68 -15.31
N ASP A 105 10.68 9.47 -15.37
CA ASP A 105 10.46 8.53 -16.47
C ASP A 105 10.35 7.10 -15.95
N TRP A 106 9.25 6.42 -16.28
CA TRP A 106 9.05 4.98 -16.04
C TRP A 106 8.50 4.29 -17.29
N SER A 107 8.68 4.89 -18.47
CA SER A 107 8.19 4.35 -19.74
C SER A 107 8.80 2.99 -20.10
N GLY A 108 10.01 2.70 -19.59
CA GLY A 108 10.67 1.40 -19.74
C GLY A 108 10.39 0.41 -18.60
N PHE A 109 9.50 0.73 -17.65
CA PHE A 109 9.17 -0.14 -16.53
C PHE A 109 7.84 -0.84 -16.74
N HIS A 110 7.87 -2.16 -16.80
CA HIS A 110 6.71 -3.01 -17.10
C HIS A 110 6.04 -3.56 -15.83
N GLY A 111 6.56 -3.21 -14.65
CA GLY A 111 6.08 -3.68 -13.36
C GLY A 111 5.04 -2.80 -12.66
N LEU A 112 4.47 -1.81 -13.34
CA LEU A 112 3.57 -0.82 -12.74
C LEU A 112 2.32 -1.47 -12.16
N SER A 113 1.62 -2.28 -12.96
CA SER A 113 0.39 -2.99 -12.56
C SER A 113 0.64 -4.30 -11.81
N THR A 114 1.88 -4.79 -11.78
CA THR A 114 2.27 -5.98 -11.00
C THR A 114 2.82 -5.63 -9.62
N SER A 115 3.04 -4.35 -9.34
CA SER A 115 3.44 -3.90 -8.00
C SER A 115 2.22 -3.88 -7.09
N THR A 116 2.35 -4.40 -5.87
CA THR A 116 1.22 -4.62 -4.96
C THR A 116 1.52 -4.15 -3.53
N ALA A 117 0.47 -3.71 -2.84
CA ALA A 117 0.47 -3.42 -1.40
C ALA A 117 -0.84 -3.93 -0.80
N HIS A 118 -1.10 -5.22 -0.99
CA HIS A 118 -2.36 -5.87 -0.68
C HIS A 118 -2.42 -6.27 0.79
N GLY A 119 -3.62 -6.25 1.38
CA GLY A 119 -3.82 -6.94 2.66
C GLY A 119 -3.81 -8.46 2.46
N GLY A 120 -3.53 -9.19 3.53
CA GLY A 120 -3.74 -10.64 3.60
C GLY A 120 -5.18 -11.00 3.23
N GLN A 121 -5.36 -12.14 2.57
CA GLN A 121 -6.64 -12.58 2.01
C GLN A 121 -7.11 -13.83 2.75
N ALA A 122 -8.16 -13.68 3.57
CA ALA A 122 -8.90 -14.75 4.22
C ALA A 122 -10.36 -14.30 4.45
N ASP A 123 -11.09 -14.97 5.35
CA ASP A 123 -12.48 -14.64 5.70
C ASP A 123 -12.60 -13.21 6.30
N GLU A 124 -11.58 -12.75 7.03
CA GLU A 124 -11.42 -11.36 7.48
C GLU A 124 -10.19 -10.73 6.81
N PRO A 125 -10.34 -10.19 5.57
CA PRO A 125 -9.21 -9.69 4.81
C PRO A 125 -8.59 -8.46 5.48
N GLY A 126 -7.26 -8.38 5.40
CA GLY A 126 -6.52 -7.20 5.81
C GLY A 126 -6.85 -6.01 4.91
N ASP A 127 -6.80 -4.81 5.48
CA ASP A 127 -6.97 -3.57 4.72
C ASP A 127 -5.94 -3.46 3.59
N TRP A 128 -6.34 -2.93 2.44
CA TRP A 128 -5.41 -2.64 1.35
C TRP A 128 -4.50 -1.48 1.70
N GLY A 129 -3.25 -1.58 1.28
CA GLY A 129 -2.26 -0.52 1.30
C GLY A 129 -2.39 0.43 0.12
N THR A 130 -1.36 1.27 -0.06
CA THR A 130 -1.32 2.29 -1.11
C THR A 130 -0.04 2.22 -1.91
N ILE A 131 -0.16 2.36 -3.23
CA ILE A 131 0.96 2.48 -4.16
C ILE A 131 0.83 3.77 -4.96
N CYS A 132 1.87 4.59 -4.91
CA CYS A 132 1.96 5.86 -5.63
C CYS A 132 3.18 5.86 -6.54
N PHE A 133 2.96 6.07 -7.85
CA PHE A 133 4.01 6.51 -8.77
C PHE A 133 3.90 8.01 -8.95
N LEU A 134 4.99 8.72 -8.70
CA LEU A 134 5.02 10.16 -8.56
C LEU A 134 6.11 10.74 -9.47
N SER A 135 5.84 11.88 -10.11
CA SER A 135 6.91 12.68 -10.72
C SER A 135 7.98 13.04 -9.69
N ALA A 136 9.21 13.36 -10.11
CA ALA A 136 10.29 13.62 -9.15
C ALA A 136 9.99 14.80 -8.20
N ASP A 137 9.21 15.78 -8.67
CA ASP A 137 8.72 16.91 -7.88
C ASP A 137 7.50 16.58 -6.99
N GLY A 138 6.92 15.38 -7.13
CA GLY A 138 5.76 14.91 -6.39
C GLY A 138 4.44 15.56 -6.79
N LEU A 139 4.38 16.26 -7.92
CA LEU A 139 3.19 17.00 -8.35
C LEU A 139 2.23 16.17 -9.19
N TRP A 140 2.69 15.09 -9.83
CA TRP A 140 1.85 14.19 -10.63
C TRP A 140 1.75 12.84 -9.93
N LEU A 141 0.53 12.37 -9.72
CA LEU A 141 0.23 11.04 -9.19
C LEU A 141 -0.24 10.12 -10.32
N SER A 142 0.34 8.94 -10.42
CA SER A 142 -0.13 7.82 -11.27
C SER A 142 -0.38 6.59 -10.41
N VAL A 143 -1.57 6.01 -10.55
CA VAL A 143 -2.04 4.84 -9.81
C VAL A 143 -2.30 3.71 -10.80
N PHE A 144 -1.69 2.54 -10.55
CA PHE A 144 -1.81 1.35 -11.40
C PHE A 144 -2.34 0.11 -10.68
N ASP A 145 -2.48 0.17 -9.36
CA ASP A 145 -3.13 -0.84 -8.53
C ASP A 145 -4.12 -0.13 -7.59
N ARG A 146 -3.77 0.08 -6.32
CA ARG A 146 -4.65 0.76 -5.36
C ARG A 146 -4.07 2.02 -4.75
N PHE A 147 -4.95 2.99 -4.57
CA PHE A 147 -4.71 4.23 -3.86
C PHE A 147 -5.78 4.44 -2.78
N ARG A 148 -5.37 4.46 -1.51
CA ARG A 148 -6.27 4.70 -0.38
C ARG A 148 -5.88 5.98 0.34
N LEU A 149 -6.88 6.80 0.64
CA LEU A 149 -6.78 7.91 1.59
C LEU A 149 -7.47 7.55 2.89
N GLU A 150 -6.75 7.70 4.00
CA GLU A 150 -7.33 7.55 5.34
C GLU A 150 -8.24 8.73 5.68
N SER A 151 -9.16 8.53 6.62
CA SER A 151 -10.09 9.57 7.06
C SER A 151 -9.36 10.85 7.48
N GLY A 152 -9.79 11.98 6.92
CA GLY A 152 -9.21 13.29 7.20
C GLY A 152 -7.88 13.59 6.49
N GLU A 153 -7.34 12.68 5.67
CA GLU A 153 -6.15 12.98 4.85
C GLU A 153 -6.49 13.95 3.72
N HIS A 154 -5.70 15.01 3.56
CA HIS A 154 -5.77 15.91 2.42
C HIS A 154 -4.46 15.83 1.64
N VAL A 155 -4.57 15.41 0.38
CA VAL A 155 -3.44 15.38 -0.57
C VAL A 155 -3.77 16.20 -1.79
N ARG A 156 -2.75 16.85 -2.36
CA ARG A 156 -2.89 17.78 -3.47
C ARG A 156 -1.85 17.49 -4.54
N PHE A 157 -2.32 17.34 -5.78
CA PHE A 157 -1.51 17.12 -6.96
C PHE A 157 -1.92 18.09 -8.07
N GLN A 158 -1.00 18.40 -8.98
CA GLN A 158 -1.33 19.10 -10.21
C GLN A 158 -2.04 18.17 -11.20
N ARG A 159 -1.62 16.90 -11.23
CA ARG A 159 -2.22 15.88 -12.09
C ARG A 159 -2.43 14.59 -11.31
N VAL A 160 -3.59 13.97 -11.49
CA VAL A 160 -3.92 12.65 -10.96
C VAL A 160 -4.34 11.77 -12.12
N PHE A 161 -3.70 10.62 -12.24
CA PHE A 161 -3.95 9.64 -13.28
C PHE A 161 -4.20 8.28 -12.65
N PHE A 162 -5.36 7.70 -12.95
CA PHE A 162 -5.70 6.33 -12.64
C PHE A 162 -5.64 5.52 -13.93
N GLY A 163 -4.64 4.65 -14.05
CA GLY A 163 -4.48 3.75 -15.20
C GLY A 163 -5.54 2.66 -15.23
N ASP A 164 -5.56 1.86 -16.29
CA ASP A 164 -6.55 0.80 -16.49
C ASP A 164 -6.71 -0.10 -15.24
N VAL A 165 -7.97 -0.37 -14.87
CA VAL A 165 -8.37 -1.26 -13.76
C VAL A 165 -7.89 -0.83 -12.35
N SER A 166 -7.28 0.35 -12.21
CA SER A 166 -6.85 0.86 -10.90
C SER A 166 -8.02 1.32 -10.01
N GLN A 167 -7.82 1.27 -8.70
CA GLN A 167 -8.85 1.60 -7.70
C GLN A 167 -8.37 2.70 -6.75
N GLY A 168 -9.17 3.76 -6.62
CA GLY A 168 -9.04 4.77 -5.58
C GLY A 168 -10.13 4.60 -4.52
N VAL A 169 -9.78 4.61 -3.23
CA VAL A 169 -10.74 4.62 -2.12
C VAL A 169 -10.49 5.84 -1.22
N GLN A 170 -11.55 6.61 -0.97
CA GLN A 170 -11.55 7.76 -0.08
C GLN A 170 -12.43 7.49 1.12
N HIS A 171 -11.85 7.50 2.32
CA HIS A 171 -12.63 7.43 3.55
C HIS A 171 -13.17 8.81 3.96
N GLY A 172 -14.20 8.81 4.81
CA GLY A 172 -14.92 10.02 5.21
C GLY A 172 -14.00 11.17 5.63
N GLY A 173 -14.23 12.35 5.06
CA GLY A 173 -13.45 13.56 5.37
C GLY A 173 -12.08 13.66 4.71
N SER A 174 -11.67 12.67 3.90
CA SER A 174 -10.47 12.79 3.06
C SER A 174 -10.71 13.65 1.82
N ILE A 175 -9.63 14.24 1.30
CA ILE A 175 -9.65 15.11 0.12
C ILE A 175 -8.48 14.74 -0.81
N LEU A 176 -8.81 14.33 -2.04
CA LEU A 176 -7.87 14.28 -3.16
C LEU A 176 -8.11 15.50 -4.05
N GLU A 177 -7.19 16.46 -4.01
CA GLU A 177 -7.28 17.66 -4.82
C GLU A 177 -6.39 17.54 -6.07
N ALA A 178 -6.99 17.65 -7.25
CA ALA A 178 -6.28 17.83 -8.51
C ALA A 178 -6.45 19.28 -8.97
N THR A 179 -5.36 20.06 -9.00
CA THR A 179 -5.42 21.49 -9.36
C THR A 179 -5.40 21.73 -10.87
N GLY A 180 -5.08 20.71 -11.64
CA GLY A 180 -5.06 20.72 -13.09
C GLY A 180 -5.95 19.62 -13.65
N GLU A 181 -5.37 18.44 -13.89
CA GLU A 181 -6.05 17.33 -14.56
C GLU A 181 -6.29 16.16 -13.60
N MET A 182 -7.48 15.55 -13.70
CA MET A 182 -7.74 14.23 -13.16
C MET A 182 -8.27 13.35 -14.29
N ARG A 183 -7.60 12.22 -14.54
CA ARG A 183 -7.96 11.26 -15.59
C ARG A 183 -8.13 9.86 -14.99
N LEU A 184 -9.20 9.20 -15.40
CA LEU A 184 -9.52 7.80 -15.10
C LEU A 184 -9.57 7.04 -16.43
N GLU A 185 -8.78 5.98 -16.56
CA GLU A 185 -8.77 5.11 -17.75
C GLU A 185 -9.78 3.96 -17.64
N ALA A 186 -9.80 3.06 -18.63
CA ALA A 186 -10.84 2.08 -18.79
C ALA A 186 -10.87 1.10 -17.60
N GLY A 187 -12.05 0.94 -17.00
CA GLY A 187 -12.23 0.07 -15.84
C GLY A 187 -11.64 0.59 -14.53
N SER A 188 -11.03 1.78 -14.51
CA SER A 188 -10.61 2.41 -13.26
C SER A 188 -11.81 2.99 -12.50
N ARG A 189 -11.73 3.02 -11.17
CA ARG A 189 -12.82 3.52 -10.32
C ARG A 189 -12.27 4.31 -9.13
N LEU A 190 -12.95 5.41 -8.80
CA LEU A 190 -12.77 6.15 -7.54
C LEU A 190 -14.02 5.97 -6.68
N GLU A 191 -13.85 5.42 -5.48
CA GLU A 191 -14.91 5.13 -4.51
C GLU A 191 -14.80 6.07 -3.31
N MET A 192 -15.94 6.62 -2.89
CA MET A 192 -16.06 7.46 -1.70
C MET A 192 -16.83 6.70 -0.64
N GLU A 193 -16.13 6.28 0.40
CA GLU A 193 -16.70 5.58 1.55
C GLU A 193 -16.87 6.56 2.71
N CYS A 194 -18.12 6.94 2.98
CA CYS A 194 -18.45 7.67 4.19
C CYS A 194 -18.72 6.66 5.30
N SER A 195 -17.92 6.65 6.37
CA SER A 195 -18.23 5.85 7.55
C SER A 195 -19.48 6.43 8.22
N GLU A 196 -20.60 5.71 8.22
CA GLU A 196 -21.72 6.06 9.09
C GLU A 196 -21.26 6.01 10.55
N PRO A 197 -21.65 6.98 11.40
CA PRO A 197 -21.37 6.87 12.83
C PRO A 197 -22.12 5.65 13.37
N GLN A 198 -21.38 4.66 13.89
CA GLN A 198 -21.95 3.53 14.62
C GLN A 198 -22.87 4.07 15.72
N PRO A 199 -24.16 3.68 15.78
CA PRO A 199 -25.02 4.12 16.86
C PRO A 199 -24.46 3.53 18.16
N THR A 200 -23.82 4.37 18.98
CA THR A 200 -23.44 3.99 20.33
C THR A 200 -24.71 3.75 21.13
N ILE A 201 -25.15 2.50 21.22
CA ILE A 201 -26.10 2.08 22.23
C ILE A 201 -25.35 2.12 23.57
N ARG A 202 -25.44 3.25 24.27
CA ARG A 202 -25.09 3.28 25.69
C ARG A 202 -26.16 2.46 26.43
N ARG A 203 -25.76 1.35 27.04
CA ARG A 203 -26.53 0.72 28.11
C ARG A 203 -26.37 1.51 29.40
#